data_AF-A0A379X135-F1
#
_entry.id   AF-A0A379X135-F1
#
_cell.length_a   1.000
_cell.length_b   1.000
_cell.length_c   1.000
_cell.angle_alpha   90.00
_cell.angle_beta   90.00
_cell.angle_gamma   90.00
#
_symmetry.space_group_name_H-M   'P 1'
#
loop_
_entity.id
_entity.type
_entity.pdbx_description
1 polymer ?
#
loop_
_entity_poly.entity_id
_entity_poly.type
_entity_poly.pdbx_seq_one_letter_code
_entity_poly.pdbx_strand_id
1 'polypeptide(L)'
;MGKNIALIFEKDSTRTRCSFEVAAYDQGARVTYLGSSGSQIGHKESIKDTARVLGRMFDGIQYRGYGQEIVETLAEYSGVPVWNGLTDEYHPTQLLADLLTMQEHLPDKAFNEMTFGLCRRRA
;
A
#
# COMPACT_ATOMS: atom_id res chain seq x y z
N MET A 1 13.23 -13.69 -14.02
CA MET A 1 11.79 -13.77 -14.38
C MET A 1 11.07 -12.67 -13.61
N GLY A 2 10.13 -11.97 -14.25
CA GLY A 2 9.44 -10.82 -13.63
C GLY A 2 8.51 -11.26 -12.51
N LYS A 3 8.40 -10.43 -11.47
CA LYS A 3 7.46 -10.62 -10.35
C LYS A 3 6.06 -10.13 -10.71
N ASN A 4 5.03 -10.62 -10.06
CA ASN A 4 3.65 -10.14 -10.18
C ASN A 4 3.16 -9.59 -8.84
N ILE A 5 2.56 -8.40 -8.83
CA ILE A 5 2.07 -7.74 -7.63
C ILE A 5 0.57 -7.48 -7.76
N ALA A 6 -0.20 -7.81 -6.71
CA ALA A 6 -1.61 -7.45 -6.63
C ALA A 6 -1.77 -6.10 -5.94
N LEU A 7 -2.57 -5.21 -6.53
CA LEU A 7 -2.92 -3.90 -5.98
C LEU A 7 -4.40 -3.87 -5.60
N ILE A 8 -4.71 -4.07 -4.32
CA ILE A 8 -6.09 -4.14 -3.80
C ILE A 8 -6.53 -2.78 -3.29
N PHE A 9 -7.66 -2.29 -3.81
CA PHE A 9 -8.24 -0.99 -3.45
C PHE A 9 -9.72 -1.15 -3.10
N GLU A 10 -10.06 -1.01 -1.81
CA GLU A 10 -11.47 -0.86 -1.38
C GLU A 10 -11.99 0.56 -1.61
N LYS A 11 -11.09 1.54 -1.63
CA LYS A 11 -11.40 2.94 -1.95
C LYS A 11 -10.43 3.45 -3.00
N ASP A 12 -10.98 4.01 -4.07
CA ASP A 12 -10.19 4.50 -5.19
C ASP A 12 -9.16 5.55 -4.77
N SER A 13 -7.97 5.46 -5.35
CA SER A 13 -6.96 6.51 -5.21
C SER A 13 -5.94 6.50 -6.34
N THR A 14 -5.95 7.57 -7.11
CA THR A 14 -5.07 7.75 -8.26
C THR A 14 -3.60 7.82 -7.87
N ARG A 15 -3.25 8.57 -6.82
CA ARG A 15 -1.83 8.80 -6.46
C ARG A 15 -1.14 7.52 -6.02
N THR A 16 -1.73 6.80 -5.05
CA THR A 16 -1.16 5.55 -4.55
C THR A 16 -1.15 4.48 -5.65
N ARG A 17 -2.20 4.38 -6.46
CA ARG A 17 -2.22 3.43 -7.58
C ARG A 17 -1.09 3.71 -8.56
N CYS A 18 -1.02 4.93 -9.09
CA CYS A 18 -0.02 5.27 -10.10
C CYS A 18 1.41 5.14 -9.55
N SER A 19 1.67 5.50 -8.30
CA SER A 19 3.00 5.38 -7.71
C SER A 19 3.44 3.92 -7.57
N PHE A 20 2.54 3.02 -7.14
CA PHE A 20 2.85 1.59 -7.07
C PHE A 20 2.99 0.95 -8.45
N GLU A 21 2.12 1.29 -9.41
CA GLU A 21 2.21 0.75 -10.78
C GLU A 21 3.53 1.13 -11.44
N VAL A 22 3.89 2.42 -11.43
CA VAL A 22 5.16 2.90 -12.02
C VAL A 22 6.36 2.27 -11.32
N ALA A 23 6.39 2.27 -9.98
CA ALA A 23 7.49 1.66 -9.23
C ALA A 23 7.65 0.16 -9.51
N ALA A 24 6.54 -0.58 -9.68
CA ALA A 24 6.60 -1.99 -10.05
C ALA A 24 7.17 -2.19 -11.46
N TYR A 25 6.71 -1.38 -12.43
CA TYR A 25 7.19 -1.46 -13.82
C TYR A 25 8.67 -1.11 -13.95
N ASP A 26 9.15 -0.09 -13.24
CA ASP A 26 10.56 0.30 -13.21
C ASP A 26 11.46 -0.84 -12.68
N GLN A 27 10.93 -1.68 -11.80
CA GLN A 27 11.60 -2.88 -11.28
C GLN A 27 11.37 -4.14 -12.13
N GLY A 28 10.68 -4.03 -13.27
CA GLY A 28 10.38 -5.15 -14.16
C GLY A 28 9.29 -6.11 -13.65
N ALA A 29 8.53 -5.70 -12.63
CA ALA A 29 7.36 -6.42 -12.15
C ALA A 29 6.10 -6.05 -12.95
N ARG A 30 5.11 -6.95 -12.92
CA ARG A 30 3.77 -6.71 -13.47
C ARG A 30 2.81 -6.46 -12.31
N VAL A 31 1.73 -5.73 -12.58
CA VAL A 31 0.73 -5.36 -11.58
C VAL A 31 -0.66 -5.69 -12.07
N THR A 32 -1.48 -6.21 -11.16
CA THR A 32 -2.91 -6.43 -11.36
C THR A 32 -3.69 -5.56 -10.38
N TYR A 33 -4.51 -4.65 -10.92
CA TYR A 33 -5.38 -3.79 -10.13
C TYR A 33 -6.69 -4.51 -9.79
N LEU A 34 -7.00 -4.61 -8.49
CA LEU A 34 -8.22 -5.18 -7.94
C LEU A 34 -8.99 -4.07 -7.20
N GLY A 35 -9.84 -3.36 -7.94
CA GLY A 35 -10.65 -2.25 -7.40
C GLY A 35 -11.94 -2.69 -6.72
N SER A 36 -12.59 -1.73 -6.05
CA SER A 36 -13.81 -1.90 -5.25
C SER A 36 -15.00 -2.52 -6.00
N SER A 37 -15.11 -2.30 -7.31
CA SER A 37 -16.17 -2.86 -8.15
C SER A 37 -15.91 -4.29 -8.63
N GLY A 38 -14.66 -4.76 -8.54
CA GLY A 38 -14.25 -6.11 -8.97
C GLY A 38 -13.81 -7.03 -7.82
N SER A 39 -13.53 -6.48 -6.65
CA SER A 39 -13.01 -7.18 -5.48
C SER A 39 -14.14 -7.65 -4.57
N GLN A 40 -14.36 -8.97 -4.47
CA GLN A 40 -15.32 -9.58 -3.52
C GLN A 40 -14.71 -9.81 -2.12
N ILE A 41 -13.53 -9.25 -1.90
CA ILE A 41 -12.70 -9.39 -0.69
C ILE A 41 -13.49 -8.85 0.50
N GLY A 42 -13.76 -9.71 1.49
CA GLY A 42 -14.50 -9.35 2.71
C GLY A 42 -16.03 -9.41 2.60
N HIS A 43 -16.60 -9.50 1.39
CA HIS A 43 -18.06 -9.57 1.20
C HIS A 43 -18.60 -10.98 0.93
N LYS A 44 -17.95 -11.76 0.06
CA LYS A 44 -18.36 -13.15 -0.25
C LYS A 44 -17.30 -14.18 0.08
N GLU A 45 -16.04 -13.76 0.15
CA GLU A 45 -14.91 -14.61 0.54
C GLU A 45 -14.23 -14.04 1.78
N SER A 46 -13.78 -14.92 2.66
CA SER A 46 -13.02 -14.50 3.83
C SER A 46 -11.69 -13.88 3.39
N ILE A 47 -11.22 -12.84 4.11
CA ILE A 47 -9.91 -12.22 3.86
C ILE A 47 -8.80 -13.28 3.95
N LYS A 48 -8.95 -14.24 4.85
CA LYS A 48 -8.01 -15.35 5.06
C LYS A 48 -7.84 -16.23 3.83
N ASP A 49 -8.96 -16.61 3.19
CA ASP A 49 -8.92 -17.47 2.02
C ASP A 49 -8.43 -16.69 0.79
N THR A 50 -8.88 -15.44 0.65
CA THR A 50 -8.35 -14.49 -0.34
C THR A 50 -6.82 -14.39 -0.23
N ALA A 51 -6.29 -14.15 0.97
CA ALA A 51 -4.86 -14.01 1.22
C ALA A 51 -4.07 -15.23 0.72
N ARG A 52 -4.54 -16.44 1.06
CA ARG A 52 -3.89 -17.70 0.67
C ARG A 52 -3.93 -17.94 -0.83
N VAL A 53 -5.00 -17.55 -1.51
CA VAL A 53 -5.13 -17.70 -2.97
C VAL A 53 -4.20 -16.70 -3.66
N LEU A 54 -4.26 -15.42 -3.28
CA LEU A 54 -3.42 -14.38 -3.88
C LEU A 54 -1.93 -14.62 -3.63
N GLY A 55 -1.55 -15.05 -2.43
CA GLY A 55 -0.15 -15.36 -2.11
C GLY A 55 0.45 -16.53 -2.89
N ARG A 56 -0.38 -17.37 -3.54
CA ARG A 56 0.09 -18.41 -4.46
C ARG A 56 0.21 -17.93 -5.91
N MET A 57 -0.41 -16.80 -6.24
CA MET A 57 -0.47 -16.24 -7.60
C MET A 57 0.45 -15.04 -7.78
N PHE A 58 0.67 -14.27 -6.72
CA PHE A 58 1.41 -13.02 -6.72
C PHE A 58 2.62 -13.12 -5.79
N ASP A 59 3.68 -12.38 -6.11
CA ASP A 59 4.91 -12.27 -5.33
C ASP A 59 4.85 -11.17 -4.26
N GLY A 60 3.76 -10.39 -4.24
CA GLY A 60 3.51 -9.33 -3.26
C GLY A 60 2.12 -8.75 -3.41
N ILE A 61 1.61 -8.16 -2.33
CA ILE A 61 0.27 -7.61 -2.26
C ILE A 61 0.35 -6.21 -1.66
N GLN A 62 -0.20 -5.22 -2.34
CA GLN A 62 -0.51 -3.93 -1.72
C GLN A 62 -2.01 -3.90 -1.40
N TYR A 63 -2.33 -3.37 -0.22
CA TYR A 63 -3.71 -3.17 0.21
C TYR A 63 -3.96 -1.71 0.58
N ARG A 64 -5.12 -1.19 0.16
CA ARG A 64 -5.66 0.10 0.57
C ARG A 64 -7.14 -0.04 0.87
N GLY A 65 -7.53 0.29 2.09
CA GLY A 65 -8.91 0.19 2.55
C GLY A 65 -9.06 0.82 3.92
N TYR A 66 -10.03 0.34 4.70
CA TYR A 66 -10.36 0.93 6.00
C TYR A 66 -9.59 0.24 7.14
N GLY A 67 -9.81 -1.07 7.33
CA GLY A 67 -9.30 -1.81 8.49
C GLY A 67 -7.83 -2.20 8.41
N GLN A 68 -7.05 -1.83 9.44
CA GLN A 68 -5.68 -2.30 9.64
C GLN A 68 -5.59 -3.81 9.87
N GLU A 69 -6.60 -4.41 10.51
CA GLU A 69 -6.69 -5.86 10.73
C GLU A 69 -6.74 -6.66 9.42
N ILE A 70 -7.24 -6.04 8.34
CA ILE A 70 -7.28 -6.67 7.01
C ILE A 70 -5.86 -6.79 6.46
N VAL A 71 -5.04 -5.73 6.59
CA VAL A 71 -3.61 -5.77 6.21
C VAL A 71 -2.87 -6.84 7.00
N GLU A 72 -3.10 -6.89 8.31
CA GLU A 72 -2.45 -7.86 9.21
C GLU A 72 -2.84 -9.30 8.86
N THR A 73 -4.13 -9.53 8.58
CA THR A 73 -4.63 -10.83 8.11
C THR A 73 -4.02 -11.20 6.76
N LEU A 74 -3.96 -10.27 5.80
CA LEU A 74 -3.30 -10.52 4.51
C LEU A 74 -1.83 -10.88 4.71
N ALA A 75 -1.12 -10.18 5.59
CA ALA A 75 0.28 -10.43 5.90
C ALA A 75 0.50 -11.80 6.57
N GLU A 76 -0.37 -12.17 7.50
CA GLU A 76 -0.30 -13.45 8.22
C GLU A 76 -0.55 -14.64 7.29
N TYR A 77 -1.52 -14.54 6.37
CA TYR A 77 -2.01 -15.69 5.62
C TYR A 77 -1.56 -15.80 4.16
N SER A 78 -1.02 -14.73 3.57
CA SER A 78 -0.60 -14.77 2.16
C SER A 78 0.77 -15.43 1.95
N GLY A 79 1.68 -15.35 2.92
CA GLY A 79 3.04 -15.86 2.77
C GLY A 79 3.92 -15.06 1.80
N VAL A 80 3.48 -13.88 1.37
CA VAL A 80 4.23 -12.94 0.53
C VAL A 80 4.25 -11.55 1.18
N PRO A 81 5.17 -10.64 0.81
CA PRO A 81 5.19 -9.29 1.34
C PRO A 81 3.86 -8.56 1.12
N VAL A 82 3.34 -7.95 2.19
CA VAL A 82 2.13 -7.12 2.15
C VAL A 82 2.45 -5.68 2.51
N TRP A 83 2.07 -4.74 1.65
CA TRP A 83 2.29 -3.31 1.83
C TRP A 83 0.97 -2.58 2.16
N ASN A 84 0.93 -1.89 3.30
CA ASN A 84 -0.17 -0.98 3.62
C ASN A 84 -0.02 0.32 2.81
N GLY A 85 -0.89 0.50 1.82
CA GLY A 85 -0.95 1.70 0.99
C GLY A 85 -1.81 2.83 1.57
N LEU A 86 -2.69 2.54 2.53
CA LEU A 86 -3.42 3.44 3.43
C LEU A 86 -4.51 2.61 4.15
N THR A 87 -4.57 2.74 5.47
CA THR A 87 -5.70 2.34 6.34
C THR A 87 -6.21 3.56 7.09
N ASP A 88 -7.30 3.43 7.84
CA ASP A 88 -7.82 4.53 8.67
C ASP A 88 -6.81 4.92 9.78
N GLU A 89 -5.99 3.96 10.23
CA GLU A 89 -4.99 4.15 11.28
C GLU A 89 -3.63 4.62 10.75
N TYR A 90 -3.18 4.10 9.60
CA TYR A 90 -1.79 4.26 9.16
C TYR A 90 -1.65 4.55 7.67
N HIS A 91 -0.69 5.42 7.34
CA HIS A 91 -0.24 5.67 5.96
C HIS A 91 1.29 5.61 5.85
N PRO A 92 1.92 4.43 5.99
CA PRO A 92 3.37 4.31 6.11
C PRO A 92 4.12 4.74 4.84
N THR A 93 3.55 4.49 3.66
CA THR A 93 4.17 4.91 2.38
C THR A 93 4.25 6.43 2.25
N GLN A 94 3.24 7.16 2.75
CA GLN A 94 3.25 8.63 2.75
C GLN A 94 4.28 9.14 3.75
N LEU A 95 4.35 8.55 4.95
CA LEU A 95 5.35 8.91 5.95
C LEU A 95 6.77 8.76 5.40
N LEU A 96 7.07 7.66 4.72
CA LEU A 96 8.38 7.45 4.09
C LEU A 96 8.68 8.51 3.02
N ALA A 97 7.71 8.85 2.18
CA ALA A 97 7.86 9.89 1.17
C ALA A 97 8.08 11.28 1.79
N ASP A 98 7.38 11.58 2.88
CA ASP A 98 7.52 12.85 3.61
C ASP A 98 8.91 12.95 4.26
N LEU A 99 9.38 11.89 4.93
CA LEU A 99 10.71 11.84 5.54
C LEU A 99 11.82 11.96 4.50
N LEU A 100 11.69 11.30 3.35
CA LEU A 100 12.62 11.45 2.23
C LEU A 100 12.66 12.90 1.75
N THR A 101 11.50 13.52 1.53
CA THR A 101 11.40 14.92 1.09
C THR A 101 12.06 15.86 2.09
N MET A 102 11.87 15.63 3.39
CA MET A 102 12.50 16.40 4.45
C MET A 102 14.02 16.29 4.42
N GLN A 103 14.58 15.10 4.21
CA GLN A 103 16.03 14.91 4.06
C GLN A 103 16.58 15.60 2.81
N GLU A 104 15.87 15.55 1.68
CA GLU A 104 16.29 16.18 0.44
C GLU A 104 16.35 17.71 0.54
N HIS A 105 15.44 18.32 1.31
CA HIS A 105 15.33 19.78 1.42
C HIS A 105 16.02 20.36 2.66
N LEU A 106 16.33 19.53 3.66
CA LEU A 106 17.03 19.93 4.90
C LEU A 106 18.16 18.93 5.22
N PRO A 107 19.16 18.74 4.34
CA PRO A 107 20.15 17.66 4.45
C PRO A 107 21.04 17.78 5.71
N ASP A 108 21.24 18.99 6.22
CA ASP A 108 22.11 19.26 7.38
C ASP A 108 21.36 19.25 8.72
N LYS A 109 20.04 19.07 8.72
CA LYS A 109 19.25 18.98 9.94
C LYS A 109 18.94 17.54 10.28
N ALA A 110 19.12 17.17 11.54
CA ALA A 110 18.67 15.87 12.02
C ALA A 110 17.14 15.85 12.15
N PHE A 111 16.51 14.67 11.99
CA PHE A 111 15.04 14.56 12.04
C PHE A 111 14.42 15.06 13.36
N ASN A 112 15.13 14.90 14.48
CA ASN A 112 14.69 15.38 15.79
C ASN A 112 14.71 16.92 15.92
N GLU A 113 15.31 17.62 14.96
CA GLU A 113 15.33 19.09 14.87
C GLU A 113 14.27 19.62 13.89
N MET A 114 13.53 18.72 13.23
CA MET A 114 12.50 19.06 12.27
C MET A 114 11.12 18.99 12.92
N THR A 115 10.24 19.93 12.55
CA THR A 115 8.84 19.95 13.03
C THR A 115 7.92 19.58 11.88
N PHE A 116 7.10 18.53 12.08
CA PHE A 116 6.12 18.10 11.10
C PHE A 116 4.84 18.94 11.21
N GLY A 117 4.61 19.82 10.25
CA GLY A 117 3.41 20.66 10.18
C GLY A 117 2.35 20.01 9.30
N LEU A 118 1.30 19.44 9.89
CA LEU A 118 0.10 19.05 9.13
C LEU A 118 -0.70 20.30 8.74
N CYS A 119 -0.49 20.79 7.52
CA CYS A 119 -1.38 21.77 6.93
C CYS A 119 -2.71 21.08 6.58
N ARG A 120 -3.65 21.06 7.53
CA ARG A 120 -5.04 20.72 7.24
C ARG A 120 -5.60 21.85 6.37
N ARG A 121 -5.59 21.68 5.04
CA ARG A 121 -6.48 22.47 4.19
C ARG A 121 -7.90 22.17 4.67
N ARG A 122 -8.58 23.17 5.25
CA ARG A 122 -10.04 23.11 5.37
C ARG A 122 -10.56 22.93 3.95
N ALA A 123 -11.23 21.82 3.71
CA ALA A 123 -12.11 21.69 2.56
C ALA A 123 -13.27 22.68 2.70
#